data_AF-A0A2V8NEU7-F1
#
_entry.id   AF-A0A2V8NEU7-F1
#
_cell.length_a   1.000
_cell.length_b   1.000
_cell.length_c   1.000
_cell.angle_alpha   90.00
_cell.angle_beta   90.00
_cell.angle_gamma   90.00
#
_symmetry.space_group_name_H-M   'P 1'
#
loop_
_entity.id
_entity.type
_entity.pdbx_description
1 polymer ?
#
loop_
_entity_poly.entity_id
_entity_poly.type
_entity_poly.pdbx_seq_one_letter_code
_entity_poly.pdbx_strand_id
1 'polypeptide(L)'
;MRKYHSAKDYWDAAKSPETPIEELDFLAKSEYDFVRVGVAQNPNVTSEILASLIPSRIESWNEQTLAAALTENLRTPVEVLMLLATELIPVLNHGRGNDQGFRAGVNLCCNPNTPLDSIREVLNPDKVATQFRKVVARETRRQDVLNLLLSDRSEIAKKRAHESLEKMNRVESNNP
;
A
#
# COMPACT_ATOMS: atom_id res chain seq x y z
N MET A 1 -32.71 14.14 -11.56
CA MET A 1 -31.99 15.00 -10.60
C MET A 1 -30.54 14.56 -10.56
N ARG A 2 -29.58 15.49 -10.53
CA ARG A 2 -28.16 15.15 -10.33
C ARG A 2 -28.00 14.71 -8.88
N LYS A 3 -27.54 13.48 -8.63
CA LYS A 3 -27.41 12.93 -7.26
C LYS A 3 -26.40 13.72 -6.41
N TYR A 4 -25.36 14.24 -7.06
CA TYR A 4 -24.27 15.00 -6.46
C TYR A 4 -24.20 16.41 -7.03
N HIS A 5 -23.98 17.39 -6.16
CA HIS A 5 -23.99 18.82 -6.50
C HIS A 5 -22.62 19.47 -6.30
N SER A 6 -21.73 18.84 -5.54
CA SER A 6 -20.36 19.31 -5.29
C SER A 6 -19.35 18.16 -5.28
N ALA A 7 -18.07 18.46 -5.54
CA ALA A 7 -17.00 17.47 -5.43
C ALA A 7 -16.87 16.87 -4.02
N LYS A 8 -17.28 17.63 -2.99
CA LYS A 8 -17.37 17.15 -1.61
C LYS A 8 -18.45 16.06 -1.48
N ASP A 9 -19.61 16.22 -2.13
CA ASP A 9 -20.67 15.20 -2.08
C ASP A 9 -20.20 13.87 -2.67
N TYR A 10 -19.44 13.91 -3.77
CA TYR A 10 -18.82 12.73 -4.36
C TYR A 10 -17.85 12.04 -3.37
N TRP A 11 -17.03 12.82 -2.66
CA TRP A 11 -16.09 12.28 -1.68
C TRP A 11 -16.78 11.70 -0.45
N ASP A 12 -17.78 12.39 0.08
CA ASP A 12 -18.59 11.92 1.22
C ASP A 12 -19.25 10.58 0.88
N ALA A 13 -19.79 10.43 -0.32
CA ALA A 13 -20.32 9.16 -0.79
C ALA A 13 -19.22 8.10 -0.98
N ALA A 14 -18.10 8.43 -1.60
CA ALA A 14 -17.04 7.46 -1.87
C ALA A 14 -16.49 6.79 -0.60
N LYS A 15 -16.42 7.52 0.52
CA LYS A 15 -15.92 6.99 1.80
C LYS A 15 -16.99 6.41 2.73
N SER A 16 -18.26 6.56 2.39
CA SER A 16 -19.35 6.11 3.24
C SER A 16 -19.48 4.58 3.17
N PRO A 17 -19.50 3.86 4.31
CA PRO A 17 -19.71 2.41 4.31
C PRO A 17 -21.10 2.04 3.77
N GLU A 18 -22.08 2.93 3.83
CA GLU A 18 -23.44 2.67 3.33
C GLU A 18 -23.56 2.80 1.80
N THR A 19 -22.48 3.17 1.11
CA THR A 19 -22.52 3.39 -0.34
C THR A 19 -22.61 2.06 -1.09
N PRO A 20 -23.64 1.86 -1.93
CA PRO A 20 -23.81 0.63 -2.70
C PRO A 20 -22.65 0.38 -3.69
N ILE A 21 -22.42 -0.88 -4.03
CA ILE A 21 -21.32 -1.29 -4.92
C ILE A 21 -21.43 -0.62 -6.30
N GLU A 22 -22.63 -0.56 -6.87
CA GLU A 22 -22.86 0.05 -8.18
C GLU A 22 -22.53 1.55 -8.17
N GLU A 23 -22.72 2.19 -7.01
CA GLU A 23 -22.35 3.58 -6.81
C GLU A 23 -20.83 3.75 -6.64
N LEU A 24 -20.16 2.84 -5.92
CA LEU A 24 -18.70 2.83 -5.85
C LEU A 24 -18.07 2.65 -7.24
N ASP A 25 -18.65 1.81 -8.11
CA ASP A 25 -18.18 1.65 -9.49
C ASP A 25 -18.32 2.94 -10.32
N PHE A 26 -19.42 3.68 -10.12
CA PHE A 26 -19.59 4.99 -10.72
C PHE A 26 -18.57 6.01 -10.19
N LEU A 27 -18.36 6.04 -8.86
CA LEU A 27 -17.43 6.96 -8.20
C LEU A 27 -15.96 6.65 -8.53
N ALA A 28 -15.63 5.39 -8.82
CA ALA A 28 -14.29 4.97 -9.26
C ALA A 28 -13.85 5.66 -10.56
N LYS A 29 -14.81 6.08 -11.38
CA LYS A 29 -14.60 6.78 -12.66
C LYS A 29 -14.59 8.31 -12.51
N SER A 30 -14.61 8.82 -11.27
CA SER A 30 -14.64 10.26 -11.01
C SER A 30 -13.38 10.95 -11.53
N GLU A 31 -13.56 12.15 -12.09
CA GLU A 31 -12.47 13.06 -12.46
C GLU A 31 -11.69 13.60 -11.24
N TYR A 32 -12.29 13.53 -10.05
CA TYR A 32 -11.67 14.00 -8.82
C TYR A 32 -10.82 12.89 -8.18
N ASP A 33 -9.50 13.08 -8.17
CA ASP A 33 -8.55 12.08 -7.66
C ASP A 33 -8.83 11.67 -6.22
N PHE A 34 -9.19 12.63 -5.36
CA PHE A 34 -9.54 12.36 -3.97
C PHE A 34 -10.82 11.53 -3.79
N VAL A 35 -11.73 11.55 -4.77
CA VAL A 35 -12.91 10.68 -4.78
C VAL A 35 -12.48 9.24 -5.06
N ARG A 36 -11.59 9.03 -6.04
CA ARG A 36 -11.02 7.69 -6.34
C ARG A 36 -10.24 7.12 -5.16
N VAL A 37 -9.48 7.95 -4.43
CA VAL A 37 -8.85 7.56 -3.16
C VAL A 37 -9.92 7.13 -2.13
N GLY A 38 -11.01 7.89 -2.00
CA GLY A 38 -12.12 7.55 -1.12
C GLY A 38 -12.74 6.18 -1.45
N VAL A 39 -12.91 5.87 -2.74
CA VAL A 39 -13.39 4.55 -3.19
C VAL A 39 -12.42 3.45 -2.80
N ALA A 40 -11.11 3.63 -3.03
CA ALA A 40 -10.10 2.64 -2.65
C ALA A 40 -10.04 2.37 -1.14
N GLN A 41 -10.40 3.35 -0.31
CA GLN A 41 -10.46 3.25 1.15
C GLN A 41 -11.78 2.70 1.68
N ASN A 42 -12.80 2.56 0.83
CA ASN A 42 -14.12 2.15 1.28
C ASN A 42 -14.10 0.68 1.73
N PRO A 43 -14.64 0.34 2.93
CA PRO A 43 -14.64 -1.04 3.42
C PRO A 43 -15.46 -2.03 2.56
N ASN A 44 -16.42 -1.51 1.78
CA ASN A 44 -17.32 -2.28 0.92
C ASN A 44 -16.90 -2.29 -0.55
N VAL A 45 -15.76 -1.68 -0.90
CA VAL A 45 -15.22 -1.76 -2.27
C VAL A 45 -14.85 -3.20 -2.63
N THR A 46 -15.14 -3.59 -3.87
CA THR A 46 -14.84 -4.91 -4.41
C THR A 46 -13.45 -4.97 -5.03
N SER A 47 -12.88 -6.17 -5.17
CA SER A 47 -11.64 -6.44 -5.91
C SER A 47 -11.65 -5.85 -7.32
N GLU A 48 -12.79 -5.96 -8.01
CA GLU A 48 -12.95 -5.55 -9.41
C GLU A 48 -12.86 -4.02 -9.55
N ILE A 49 -13.54 -3.30 -8.66
CA ILE A 49 -13.44 -1.84 -8.57
C ILE A 49 -12.00 -1.43 -8.22
N LEU A 50 -11.33 -2.09 -7.27
CA LEU A 50 -9.94 -1.78 -6.93
C LEU A 50 -8.99 -1.99 -8.13
N ALA A 51 -9.20 -3.04 -8.93
CA ALA A 51 -8.45 -3.28 -10.15
C ALA A 51 -8.67 -2.20 -11.22
N SER A 52 -9.84 -1.55 -11.24
CA SER A 52 -10.13 -0.45 -12.16
C SER A 52 -9.46 0.88 -11.79
N LEU A 53 -8.99 1.01 -10.54
CA LEU A 53 -8.40 2.24 -10.00
C LEU A 53 -6.88 2.34 -10.21
N ILE A 54 -6.26 1.36 -10.85
CA ILE A 54 -4.80 1.31 -11.01
C ILE A 54 -4.32 2.56 -11.76
N PRO A 55 -3.40 3.36 -11.18
CA PRO A 55 -2.80 4.47 -11.90
C PRO A 55 -1.87 3.94 -13.00
N SER A 56 -1.81 4.63 -14.13
CA SER A 56 -0.90 4.25 -15.22
C SER A 56 0.57 4.43 -14.87
N ARG A 57 0.89 5.38 -13.98
CA ARG A 57 2.21 5.66 -13.40
C ARG A 57 2.05 6.29 -12.02
N ILE A 58 3.09 6.21 -11.20
CA ILE A 58 3.12 6.79 -9.86
C ILE A 58 4.13 7.93 -9.81
N GLU A 59 3.71 9.12 -10.26
CA GLU A 59 4.58 10.30 -10.35
C GLU A 59 4.09 11.44 -9.44
N SER A 60 2.80 11.77 -9.50
CA SER A 60 2.19 12.84 -8.73
C SER A 60 1.79 12.39 -7.32
N TRP A 61 1.57 13.37 -6.44
CA TRP A 61 1.07 13.13 -5.10
C TRP A 61 -0.29 12.41 -5.11
N ASN A 62 -1.15 12.66 -6.10
CA ASN A 62 -2.47 12.03 -6.20
C ASN A 62 -2.35 10.54 -6.55
N GLU A 63 -1.52 10.16 -7.53
CA GLU A 63 -1.30 8.75 -7.85
C GLU A 63 -0.60 8.02 -6.71
N GLN A 64 0.36 8.66 -6.05
CA GLN A 64 1.02 8.10 -4.86
C GLN A 64 0.02 7.88 -3.70
N THR A 65 -0.92 8.80 -3.50
CA THR A 65 -1.96 8.68 -2.47
C THR A 65 -2.93 7.56 -2.79
N LEU A 66 -3.31 7.41 -4.08
CA LEU A 66 -4.14 6.30 -4.54
C LEU A 66 -3.42 4.96 -4.36
N ALA A 67 -2.13 4.86 -4.73
CA ALA A 67 -1.32 3.68 -4.50
C ALA A 67 -1.22 3.32 -3.01
N ALA A 68 -1.10 4.31 -2.12
CA ALA A 68 -1.11 4.09 -0.67
C ALA A 68 -2.43 3.48 -0.19
N ALA A 69 -3.57 3.97 -0.69
CA ALA A 69 -4.89 3.42 -0.37
C ALA A 69 -5.08 1.99 -0.90
N LEU A 70 -4.67 1.72 -2.14
CA LEU A 70 -4.73 0.38 -2.74
C LEU A 70 -3.86 -0.61 -1.95
N THR A 71 -2.62 -0.26 -1.62
CA THR A 71 -1.72 -1.16 -0.90
C THR A 71 -2.12 -1.40 0.56
N GLU A 72 -2.84 -0.46 1.17
CA GLU A 72 -3.43 -0.61 2.52
C GLU A 72 -4.66 -1.52 2.53
N ASN A 73 -5.42 -1.56 1.44
CA ASN A 73 -6.66 -2.34 1.36
C ASN A 73 -6.38 -3.84 1.17
N LEU A 74 -6.88 -4.67 2.09
CA LEU A 74 -6.73 -6.14 2.06
C LEU A 74 -7.56 -6.81 0.95
N ARG A 75 -8.50 -6.10 0.32
CA ARG A 75 -9.27 -6.60 -0.84
C ARG A 75 -8.56 -6.32 -2.17
N THR A 76 -7.45 -5.59 -2.16
CA THR A 76 -6.69 -5.29 -3.38
C THR A 76 -6.19 -6.59 -4.02
N PRO A 77 -6.54 -6.85 -5.29
CA PRO A 77 -6.13 -8.06 -5.98
C PRO A 77 -4.61 -8.20 -6.06
N VAL A 78 -4.13 -9.44 -6.08
CA VAL A 78 -2.71 -9.76 -6.13
C VAL A 78 -2.05 -9.14 -7.38
N GLU A 79 -2.74 -9.14 -8.51
CA GLU A 79 -2.27 -8.59 -9.78
C GLU A 79 -2.02 -7.08 -9.68
N VAL A 80 -2.87 -6.37 -8.93
CA VAL A 80 -2.69 -4.94 -8.64
C VAL A 80 -1.48 -4.72 -7.77
N LEU A 81 -1.31 -5.51 -6.70
CA LEU A 81 -0.14 -5.42 -5.81
C LEU A 81 1.17 -5.70 -6.57
N MET A 82 1.17 -6.66 -7.49
CA MET A 82 2.33 -6.97 -8.34
C MET A 82 2.72 -5.82 -9.26
N LEU A 83 1.72 -5.16 -9.87
CA LEU A 83 1.96 -3.99 -10.71
C LEU A 83 2.52 -2.82 -9.88
N LEU A 84 1.89 -2.52 -8.74
CA LEU A 84 2.35 -1.46 -7.84
C LEU A 84 3.76 -1.72 -7.30
N ALA A 85 4.13 -2.98 -7.08
CA ALA A 85 5.49 -3.34 -6.64
C ALA A 85 6.57 -2.86 -7.63
N THR A 86 6.26 -2.83 -8.92
CA THR A 86 7.19 -2.36 -9.96
C THR A 86 7.15 -0.84 -10.07
N GLU A 87 5.95 -0.25 -10.14
CA GLU A 87 5.75 1.19 -10.35
C GLU A 87 6.16 2.06 -9.16
N LEU A 88 6.19 1.51 -7.94
CA LEU A 88 6.56 2.28 -6.75
C LEU A 88 8.07 2.51 -6.63
N ILE A 89 8.92 1.63 -7.17
CA ILE A 89 10.38 1.66 -6.96
C ILE A 89 11.01 3.06 -7.17
N PRO A 90 10.67 3.82 -8.23
CA PRO A 90 11.23 5.16 -8.46
C PRO A 90 10.96 6.17 -7.33
N VAL A 91 9.91 5.98 -6.54
CA VAL A 91 9.48 6.90 -5.48
C VAL A 91 9.79 6.41 -4.05
N LEU A 92 10.48 5.28 -3.86
CA LEU A 92 10.77 4.72 -2.52
C LEU A 92 11.99 5.32 -1.82
N ASN A 93 12.88 5.98 -2.57
CA ASN A 93 14.11 6.55 -2.02
C ASN A 93 13.87 7.99 -1.56
N HIS A 94 13.20 8.16 -0.40
CA HIS A 94 12.90 9.42 0.29
C HIS A 94 13.39 10.69 -0.44
N GLY A 95 12.54 11.22 -1.32
CA GLY A 95 12.72 12.50 -1.99
C GLY A 95 11.64 13.48 -1.54
N ARG A 96 11.90 14.79 -1.60
CA ARG A 96 10.87 15.80 -1.37
C ARG A 96 9.68 15.52 -2.28
N GLY A 97 8.49 15.34 -1.70
CA GLY A 97 7.25 15.06 -2.43
C GLY A 97 6.86 13.59 -2.57
N ASN A 98 7.70 12.64 -2.12
CA ASN A 98 7.45 11.20 -2.28
C ASN A 98 6.95 10.48 -1.02
N ASP A 99 6.45 11.22 -0.02
CA ASP A 99 6.02 10.64 1.26
C ASP A 99 4.88 9.61 1.09
N GLN A 100 3.99 9.86 0.12
CA GLN A 100 2.89 8.95 -0.16
C GLN A 100 3.35 7.69 -0.91
N GLY A 101 4.28 7.81 -1.85
CA GLY A 101 4.90 6.67 -2.52
C GLY A 101 5.71 5.82 -1.56
N PHE A 102 6.44 6.47 -0.65
CA PHE A 102 7.14 5.80 0.44
C PHE A 102 6.17 5.00 1.33
N ARG A 103 5.06 5.63 1.75
CA ARG A 103 4.01 4.97 2.53
C ARG A 103 3.39 3.79 1.77
N ALA A 104 3.09 3.96 0.49
CA ALA A 104 2.56 2.90 -0.36
C ALA A 104 3.51 1.69 -0.46
N GLY A 105 4.81 1.93 -0.60
CA GLY A 105 5.81 0.86 -0.61
C GLY A 105 5.88 0.08 0.71
N VAL A 106 5.78 0.79 1.85
CA VAL A 106 5.74 0.14 3.16
C VAL A 106 4.45 -0.68 3.32
N ASN A 107 3.29 -0.10 2.99
CA ASN A 107 2.00 -0.79 3.01
C ASN A 107 2.02 -2.05 2.13
N LEU A 108 2.58 -1.96 0.92
CA LEU A 108 2.73 -3.08 0.00
C LEU A 108 3.54 -4.23 0.61
N CYS A 109 4.64 -3.93 1.29
CA CYS A 109 5.46 -4.94 1.97
C CYS A 109 4.80 -5.51 3.24
N CYS A 110 3.84 -4.79 3.83
CA CYS A 110 3.09 -5.24 5.01
C CYS A 110 1.81 -6.00 4.63
N ASN A 111 1.25 -5.75 3.45
CA ASN A 111 0.02 -6.37 2.98
C ASN A 111 0.23 -7.89 2.82
N PRO A 112 -0.57 -8.74 3.49
CA PRO A 112 -0.39 -10.19 3.46
C PRO A 112 -0.62 -10.82 2.08
N ASN A 113 -1.34 -10.13 1.18
CA ASN A 113 -1.63 -10.63 -0.17
C ASN A 113 -0.53 -10.31 -1.18
N THR A 114 0.46 -9.48 -0.84
CA THR A 114 1.58 -9.19 -1.75
C THR A 114 2.51 -10.41 -1.84
N PRO A 115 2.76 -10.96 -3.04
CA PRO A 115 3.68 -12.08 -3.19
C PRO A 115 5.10 -11.75 -2.73
N LEU A 116 5.76 -12.68 -2.04
CA LEU A 116 7.11 -12.48 -1.51
C LEU A 116 8.13 -12.17 -2.62
N ASP A 117 7.93 -12.71 -3.83
CA ASP A 117 8.81 -12.45 -4.97
C ASP A 117 8.74 -10.98 -5.43
N SER A 118 7.55 -10.39 -5.45
CA SER A 118 7.38 -8.95 -5.71
C SER A 118 8.02 -8.10 -4.60
N ILE A 119 7.89 -8.51 -3.34
CA ILE A 119 8.56 -7.84 -2.22
C ILE A 119 10.08 -7.91 -2.34
N ARG A 120 10.64 -9.03 -2.84
CA ARG A 120 12.09 -9.17 -3.06
C ARG A 120 12.62 -8.17 -4.08
N GLU A 121 11.84 -7.90 -5.14
CA GLU A 121 12.18 -6.86 -6.11
C GLU A 121 12.13 -5.46 -5.50
N VAL A 122 11.08 -5.16 -4.73
CA VAL A 122 10.90 -3.87 -4.03
C VAL A 122 11.99 -3.63 -3.00
N LEU A 123 12.40 -4.66 -2.26
CA LEU A 123 13.45 -4.60 -1.24
C LEU A 123 14.84 -4.88 -1.81
N ASN A 124 15.00 -4.93 -3.14
CA ASN A 124 16.30 -5.16 -3.73
C ASN A 124 17.26 -4.03 -3.29
N PRO A 125 18.38 -4.36 -2.65
CA PRO A 125 19.25 -3.37 -2.06
C PRO A 125 19.92 -2.45 -3.10
N ASP A 126 20.00 -2.86 -4.37
CA ASP A 126 20.51 -2.04 -5.47
C ASP A 126 19.47 -1.07 -6.04
N LYS A 127 18.19 -1.29 -5.76
CA LYS A 127 17.08 -0.45 -6.25
C LYS A 127 16.61 0.57 -5.21
N VAL A 128 16.58 0.18 -3.94
CA VAL A 128 16.07 1.03 -2.85
C VAL A 128 17.12 1.31 -1.78
N ALA A 129 16.93 2.39 -1.03
CA ALA A 129 17.82 2.81 0.04
C ALA A 129 17.64 1.93 1.28
N THR A 130 18.72 1.76 2.04
CA THR A 130 18.71 1.07 3.34
C THR A 130 17.64 1.62 4.28
N GLN A 131 17.36 2.93 4.22
CA GLN A 131 16.34 3.55 5.05
C GLN A 131 14.94 2.96 4.79
N PHE A 132 14.55 2.75 3.52
CA PHE A 132 13.27 2.15 3.18
C PHE A 132 13.17 0.72 3.72
N ARG A 133 14.18 -0.11 3.46
CA ARG A 133 14.21 -1.51 3.93
C ARG A 133 14.21 -1.61 5.46
N LYS A 134 14.92 -0.73 6.16
CA LYS A 134 14.88 -0.60 7.63
C LYS A 134 13.48 -0.25 8.14
N VAL A 135 12.76 0.65 7.45
CA VAL A 135 11.39 0.99 7.81
C VAL A 135 10.48 -0.22 7.60
N VAL A 136 10.57 -0.91 6.47
CA VAL A 136 9.81 -2.15 6.22
C VAL A 136 10.09 -3.19 7.31
N ALA A 137 11.35 -3.41 7.68
CA ALA A 137 11.72 -4.31 8.78
C ALA A 137 11.11 -3.92 10.13
N ARG A 138 10.84 -2.63 10.36
CA ARG A 138 10.23 -2.13 11.60
C ARG A 138 8.71 -2.29 11.62
N GLU A 139 8.06 -2.02 10.50
CA GLU A 139 6.60 -1.92 10.41
C GLU A 139 5.93 -3.27 10.09
N THR A 140 6.60 -4.13 9.31
CA THR A 140 5.98 -5.38 8.85
C THR A 140 5.78 -6.37 10.00
N ARG A 141 4.63 -7.05 9.97
CA ARG A 141 4.31 -8.20 10.83
C ARG A 141 4.40 -9.53 10.10
N ARG A 142 4.91 -9.50 8.87
CA ARG A 142 5.08 -10.66 8.02
C ARG A 142 6.41 -11.35 8.30
N GLN A 143 6.35 -12.57 8.84
CA GLN A 143 7.55 -13.33 9.21
C GLN A 143 8.43 -13.65 7.99
N ASP A 144 7.84 -13.95 6.84
CA ASP A 144 8.55 -14.20 5.58
C ASP A 144 9.34 -12.97 5.09
N VAL A 145 8.77 -11.77 5.21
CA VAL A 145 9.45 -10.51 4.87
C VAL A 145 10.58 -10.20 5.86
N LEU A 146 10.36 -10.44 7.16
CA LEU A 146 11.43 -10.26 8.15
C LEU A 146 12.59 -11.24 7.90
N ASN A 147 12.28 -12.51 7.62
CA ASN A 147 13.29 -13.53 7.28
C ASN A 147 14.09 -13.15 6.03
N LEU A 148 13.43 -12.59 5.01
CA LEU A 148 14.11 -12.05 3.83
C LEU A 148 15.12 -10.96 4.22
N LEU A 149 14.73 -10.04 5.12
CA LEU A 149 15.57 -8.92 5.55
C LEU A 149 16.69 -9.32 6.54
N LEU A 150 16.67 -10.52 7.12
CA LEU A 150 17.82 -11.04 7.88
C LEU A 150 19.06 -11.24 7.01
N SER A 151 18.87 -11.38 5.70
CA SER A 151 19.95 -11.51 4.71
C SER A 151 20.24 -10.19 3.97
N ASP A 152 19.68 -9.06 4.41
CA ASP A 152 19.92 -7.73 3.80
C ASP A 152 21.40 -7.36 3.83
N ARG A 153 21.96 -6.74 2.79
CA ARG A 153 23.38 -6.31 2.81
C ARG A 153 23.71 -5.30 3.93
N SER A 154 22.73 -4.58 4.45
CA SER A 154 22.91 -3.59 5.50
C SER A 154 22.66 -4.17 6.89
N GLU A 155 23.68 -4.10 7.74
CA GLU A 155 23.57 -4.47 9.16
C GLU A 155 22.47 -3.69 9.91
N ILE A 156 22.15 -2.46 9.49
CA ILE A 156 21.08 -1.67 10.09
C ILE A 156 19.71 -2.30 9.81
N ALA A 157 19.49 -2.75 8.57
CA ALA A 157 18.25 -3.42 8.18
C ALA A 157 18.15 -4.81 8.82
N LYS A 158 19.24 -5.61 8.80
CA LYS A 158 19.30 -6.91 9.48
C LYS A 158 18.97 -6.81 10.97
N LYS A 159 19.64 -5.89 11.68
CA LYS A 159 19.42 -5.68 13.12
C LYS A 159 17.96 -5.33 13.40
N ARG A 160 17.37 -4.45 12.58
CA ARG A 160 15.95 -4.09 12.74
C ARG A 160 15.02 -5.28 12.48
N ALA A 161 15.30 -6.12 11.49
CA ALA A 161 14.52 -7.33 11.23
C ALA A 161 14.60 -8.33 12.40
N HIS A 162 15.79 -8.54 12.97
CA HIS A 162 15.97 -9.34 14.19
C HIS A 162 15.16 -8.79 15.37
N GLU A 163 15.27 -7.48 15.66
CA GLU A 163 14.52 -6.84 16.75
C GLU A 163 13.00 -7.01 16.59
N SER A 164 12.49 -6.93 15.36
CA SER A 164 11.05 -7.09 15.07
C SER A 164 10.59 -8.54 15.23
N LEU A 165 11.39 -9.53 14.78
CA LEU A 165 11.10 -10.95 14.98
C LEU A 165 11.08 -11.34 16.45
N GLU A 166 12.07 -10.88 17.23
CA GLU A 166 12.10 -11.13 18.67
C GLU A 166 10.86 -10.58 19.38
N LYS A 167 10.42 -9.37 18.99
CA LYS A 167 9.20 -8.77 19.54
C LYS A 167 7.96 -9.57 19.19
N MET A 168 7.83 -10.05 17.95
CA MET A 168 6.70 -10.90 17.54
C MET A 168 6.64 -12.20 18.37
N ASN A 169 7.76 -12.92 18.46
CA ASN A 169 7.83 -14.17 19.19
C ASN A 169 7.50 -14.00 20.68
N ARG A 170 7.90 -12.89 21.30
CA ARG A 170 7.56 -12.56 22.70
C ARG A 170 6.08 -12.27 22.90
N VAL A 171 5.41 -11.67 21.92
CA VAL A 171 3.96 -11.40 22.02
C VAL A 171 3.18 -12.70 21.91
N GLU A 172 3.56 -13.57 20.98
CA GLU A 172 2.93 -14.89 20.80
C GLU A 172 3.09 -15.79 22.03
N SER A 173 4.27 -15.78 22.65
CA SER A 173 4.51 -16.58 23.87
C SER A 173 3.84 -16.04 25.14
N ASN A 174 3.33 -14.80 25.12
CA ASN A 174 2.61 -14.18 26.24
C ASN A 174 1.07 -14.20 26.10
N ASN A 175 0.53 -14.75 25.00
CA ASN A 175 -0.90 -14.80 24.73
C ASN A 175 -1.37 -16.27 24.62
N PRO A 176 -1.65 -16.95 25.76
CA PRO A 176 -1.98 -18.37 25.81
C PRO A 176 -3.38 -18.71 25.28
#